data_AF-A0A3B8MMG1-F1
#
_entry.id   AF-A0A3B8MMG1-F1
#
_cell.length_a   1.000
_cell.length_b   1.000
_cell.length_c   1.000
_cell.angle_alpha   90.00
_cell.angle_beta   90.00
_cell.angle_gamma   90.00
#
_symmetry.space_group_name_H-M   'P 1'
#
loop_
_entity.id
_entity.type
_entity.pdbx_description
1 polymer ?
#
loop_
_entity_poly.entity_id
_entity_poly.type
_entity_poly.pdbx_seq_one_letter_code
_entity_poly.pdbx_strand_id
1 'polypeptide(L)'
;MNITDIECHVLVAPELREDATSSSQDDIVVLVHTDEGITGIGETDTGPWLVNAAIEAPGSHSMAMGLKDLLIGQDPFDTTALWEKV
;
A
#
# COMPACT_ATOMS: atom_id res chain seq x y z
N MET A 1 1.89 18.02 -7.93
CA MET A 1 2.38 16.70 -7.52
C MET A 1 1.34 15.65 -7.80
N ASN A 2 1.72 14.59 -8.50
CA ASN A 2 0.87 13.44 -8.78
C ASN A 2 1.56 12.15 -8.36
N ILE A 3 0.80 11.21 -7.84
CA ILE A 3 1.27 9.85 -7.57
C ILE A 3 1.58 9.15 -8.90
N THR A 4 2.80 8.64 -9.04
CA THR A 4 3.29 7.96 -10.25
C THR A 4 3.37 6.45 -10.08
N ASP A 5 3.62 5.98 -8.86
CA ASP A 5 3.67 4.56 -8.54
C ASP A 5 3.45 4.32 -7.04
N ILE A 6 3.08 3.09 -6.70
CA ILE A 6 2.98 2.60 -5.32
C ILE A 6 3.70 1.25 -5.26
N GLU A 7 4.75 1.16 -4.44
CA GLU A 7 5.52 -0.08 -4.25
C GLU A 7 5.27 -0.64 -2.84
N CYS A 8 5.11 -1.95 -2.75
CA CYS A 8 4.91 -2.66 -1.48
C CYS A 8 6.09 -3.58 -1.17
N HIS A 9 6.60 -3.50 0.06
CA HIS A 9 7.66 -4.36 0.57
C HIS A 9 7.21 -5.06 1.84
N VAL A 10 6.96 -6.37 1.74
CA VAL A 10 6.76 -7.20 2.92
C VAL A 10 8.11 -7.47 3.57
N LEU A 11 8.24 -7.08 4.84
CA LEU A 11 9.40 -7.33 5.68
C LEU A 11 9.09 -8.47 6.63
N VAL A 12 10.05 -9.37 6.81
CA VAL A 12 9.88 -10.56 7.65
C VAL A 12 11.14 -10.78 8.48
N ALA A 13 10.98 -10.97 9.78
CA ALA A 13 12.06 -11.34 10.68
C ALA A 13 12.58 -12.75 10.31
N PRO A 14 13.90 -13.01 10.43
CA PRO A 14 14.50 -14.29 10.01
C PRO A 14 13.93 -15.55 10.66
N GLU A 15 13.29 -15.42 11.83
CA GLU A 15 12.75 -16.52 12.63
C GLU A 15 11.23 -16.38 12.86
N LEU A 16 10.47 -16.03 11.81
CA LEU A 16 9.02 -15.92 11.89
C LEU A 16 8.39 -17.22 12.41
N ARG A 17 7.52 -17.07 13.41
CA ARG A 17 6.76 -18.13 14.06
C ARG A 17 5.26 -17.90 13.89
N GLU A 18 4.63 -18.76 13.09
CA GLU A 18 3.18 -18.74 12.87
C GLU A 18 2.36 -19.07 14.13
N ASP A 19 2.96 -19.78 15.10
CA ASP A 19 2.33 -20.15 16.37
C ASP A 19 2.47 -19.07 17.46
N ALA A 20 3.20 -17.98 17.18
CA ALA A 20 3.42 -16.90 18.12
C ALA A 20 2.40 -15.77 17.92
N THR A 21 1.79 -15.32 19.01
CA THR A 21 0.97 -14.09 19.02
C THR A 21 1.89 -12.87 19.15
N SER A 22 2.50 -12.44 18.04
CA SER A 22 3.43 -11.32 17.99
C SER A 22 3.25 -10.50 16.70
N SER A 23 3.07 -9.19 16.85
CA SER A 23 2.92 -8.20 15.76
C SER A 23 4.25 -7.54 15.35
N SER A 24 5.39 -8.14 15.72
CA SER A 24 6.72 -7.59 15.43
C SER A 24 7.58 -8.52 14.56
N GLN A 25 6.98 -9.59 14.03
CA GLN A 25 7.69 -10.59 13.21
C GLN A 25 7.67 -10.24 11.73
N ASP A 26 6.71 -9.42 11.32
CA ASP A 26 6.49 -9.02 9.94
C ASP A 26 5.81 -7.66 9.90
N ASP A 27 5.94 -7.00 8.77
CA ASP A 27 5.32 -5.71 8.48
C ASP A 27 5.29 -5.48 6.96
N ILE A 28 4.56 -4.47 6.51
CA ILE A 28 4.56 -4.00 5.13
C ILE A 28 4.92 -2.52 5.07
N VAL A 29 5.96 -2.21 4.31
CA VAL A 29 6.32 -0.83 3.98
C VAL A 29 5.75 -0.50 2.60
N VAL A 30 5.01 0.59 2.51
CA VAL A 30 4.41 1.10 1.27
C VAL A 30 5.10 2.39 0.87
N LEU A 31 5.68 2.41 -0.32
CA LEU A 31 6.33 3.58 -0.91
C LEU A 31 5.39 4.20 -1.93
N VAL A 32 5.06 5.49 -1.78
CA VAL A 32 4.23 6.25 -2.72
C VAL A 32 5.12 7.23 -3.45
N HIS A 33 5.34 7.00 -4.73
CA HIS A 33 6.22 7.81 -5.58
C HIS A 33 5.45 8.93 -6.26
N THR A 34 6.09 10.07 -6.48
CA THR A 34 5.49 11.21 -7.18
C THR A 34 6.29 11.65 -8.40
N ASP A 35 5.62 12.39 -9.28
CA ASP A 35 6.22 13.03 -10.46
C ASP A 35 7.29 14.08 -10.13
N GLU A 36 7.32 14.59 -8.90
CA GLU A 36 8.33 15.53 -8.40
C GLU A 36 9.53 14.83 -7.76
N GLY A 37 9.60 13.50 -7.82
CA GLY A 37 10.73 12.71 -7.27
C GLY A 37 10.71 12.57 -5.75
N ILE A 38 9.57 12.87 -5.11
CA ILE A 38 9.36 12.67 -3.67
C ILE A 38 8.74 11.28 -3.46
N THR A 39 9.18 10.59 -2.41
CA THR A 39 8.60 9.30 -1.99
C THR A 39 8.06 9.42 -0.57
N GLY A 40 6.75 9.22 -0.42
CA GLY A 40 6.11 9.03 0.87
C GLY A 40 6.28 7.58 1.34
N ILE A 41 6.42 7.37 2.64
CA ILE A 41 6.57 6.04 3.25
C ILE A 41 5.44 5.86 4.26
N GLY A 42 4.71 4.76 4.15
CA GLY A 42 3.69 4.33 5.11
C GLY A 42 3.86 2.87 5.50
N GLU A 43 3.15 2.46 6.55
CA GLU A 43 3.06 1.08 7.03
C GLU A 43 1.64 0.79 7.51
N THR A 44 1.35 -0.47 7.81
CA THR A 44 0.13 -0.84 8.55
C THR A 44 0.32 -2.14 9.33
N ASP A 45 -0.09 -2.13 10.61
CA ASP A 45 -0.08 -3.31 11.47
C ASP A 45 -1.28 -4.22 11.15
N THR A 46 -1.11 -5.08 10.14
CA THR A 46 -2.05 -6.08 9.65
C THR A 46 -1.28 -7.13 8.87
N GLY A 47 -1.84 -8.33 8.63
CA GLY A 47 -1.20 -9.38 7.84
C GLY A 47 -0.63 -8.84 6.51
N PRO A 48 0.69 -8.73 6.36
CA PRO A 48 1.29 -7.87 5.34
C PRO A 48 1.11 -8.43 3.94
N TRP A 49 1.04 -9.76 3.79
CA TRP A 49 0.70 -10.40 2.52
C TRP A 49 -0.72 -10.09 2.05
N LEU A 50 -1.68 -9.94 2.98
CA LEU A 50 -3.05 -9.57 2.64
C LEU A 50 -3.11 -8.13 2.13
N VAL A 51 -2.40 -7.23 2.80
CA VAL A 51 -2.31 -5.82 2.41
C VAL A 51 -1.64 -5.69 1.05
N ASN A 52 -0.51 -6.37 0.84
CA ASN A 52 0.17 -6.40 -0.46
C ASN A 52 -0.77 -6.87 -1.58
N ALA A 53 -1.51 -7.96 -1.34
CA ALA A 53 -2.48 -8.46 -2.30
C ALA A 53 -3.63 -7.47 -2.55
N ALA A 54 -4.11 -6.77 -1.54
CA ALA A 54 -5.17 -5.76 -1.70
C ALA A 54 -4.70 -4.54 -2.51
N ILE A 55 -3.46 -4.09 -2.31
CA ILE A 55 -2.89 -2.94 -3.03
C ILE A 55 -2.58 -3.30 -4.49
N GLU A 56 -1.95 -4.45 -4.74
CA GLU A 56 -1.49 -4.89 -6.06
C GLU A 56 -2.57 -5.62 -6.89
N ALA A 57 -3.73 -5.93 -6.31
CA ALA A 57 -4.81 -6.59 -7.04
C ALA A 57 -5.26 -5.75 -8.25
N PRO A 58 -5.40 -6.34 -9.43
CA PRO A 58 -5.85 -5.61 -10.61
C PRO A 58 -7.34 -5.27 -10.51
N GLY A 59 -7.72 -4.14 -11.09
CA GLY A 59 -9.13 -3.85 -11.35
C GLY A 59 -9.75 -4.84 -12.36
N SER A 60 -11.01 -5.20 -12.13
CA SER A 60 -11.77 -6.10 -13.02
C SER A 60 -12.78 -5.38 -13.90
N HIS A 61 -13.38 -4.29 -13.41
CA HIS A 61 -14.27 -3.40 -14.14
C HIS A 61 -14.42 -2.07 -13.40
N SER A 62 -15.15 -1.11 -13.98
CA SER A 62 -15.27 0.27 -13.47
C SER A 62 -15.81 0.44 -12.04
N MET A 63 -16.39 -0.60 -11.44
CA MET A 63 -16.91 -0.59 -10.07
C MET A 63 -16.09 -1.48 -9.12
N ALA A 64 -15.06 -2.16 -9.63
CA ALA A 64 -14.20 -3.08 -8.91
C ALA A 64 -12.76 -2.85 -9.38
N MET A 65 -12.28 -1.63 -9.11
CA MET A 65 -10.94 -1.16 -9.43
C MET A 65 -9.95 -1.58 -8.34
N GLY A 66 -8.67 -1.73 -8.69
CA GLY A 66 -7.59 -1.93 -7.72
C GLY A 66 -7.22 -0.64 -6.98
N LEU A 67 -6.74 -0.76 -5.75
CA LEU A 67 -6.34 0.40 -4.93
C LEU A 67 -5.27 1.24 -5.62
N LYS A 68 -4.22 0.59 -6.14
CA LYS A 68 -3.15 1.25 -6.88
C LYS A 68 -3.71 2.03 -8.08
N ASP A 69 -4.53 1.39 -8.89
CA ASP A 69 -5.15 2.01 -10.08
C ASP A 69 -6.00 3.25 -9.75
N LEU A 70 -6.70 3.26 -8.60
CA LEU A 70 -7.51 4.40 -8.16
C LEU A 70 -6.67 5.62 -7.77
N LEU A 71 -5.44 5.39 -7.30
CA LEU A 71 -4.54 6.39 -6.73
C LEU A 71 -3.53 6.96 -7.74
N ILE A 72 -3.16 6.23 -8.79
CA ILE A 72 -2.26 6.75 -9.83
C ILE A 72 -2.83 8.04 -10.45
N GLY A 73 -1.96 9.04 -10.60
CA GLY A 73 -2.29 10.35 -11.16
C GLY A 73 -3.05 11.29 -10.23
N GLN A 74 -3.25 10.93 -8.95
CA GLN A 74 -3.91 11.80 -7.98
C GLN A 74 -2.89 12.66 -7.21
N ASP A 75 -3.34 13.80 -6.66
CA ASP A 75 -2.52 14.64 -5.78
C ASP A 75 -2.45 14.01 -4.37
N PRO A 76 -1.26 13.61 -3.87
CA PRO A 76 -1.12 12.98 -2.57
C PRO A 76 -1.51 13.86 -1.38
N PHE A 77 -1.65 15.19 -1.58
CA PHE A 77 -2.06 16.11 -0.52
C PHE A 77 -3.58 16.26 -0.39
N ASP A 78 -4.39 15.78 -1.34
CA ASP A 78 -5.85 15.77 -1.22
C ASP A 78 -6.34 14.54 -0.43
N THR A 79 -5.83 14.38 0.80
CA THR A 79 -5.96 13.14 1.58
C THR A 79 -7.41 12.74 1.82
N THR A 80 -8.32 13.71 1.97
CA THR A 80 -9.76 13.42 2.18
C THR A 80 -10.38 12.84 0.93
N ALA A 81 -10.14 13.44 -0.24
CA ALA A 81 -10.67 12.92 -1.50
C ALA A 81 -10.11 11.54 -1.84
N LEU A 82 -8.82 11.31 -1.57
CA LEU A 82 -8.19 9.99 -1.74
C LEU A 82 -8.84 8.93 -0.83
N TRP A 83 -9.12 9.30 0.43
CA TRP A 83 -9.74 8.38 1.38
C TRP A 83 -11.17 8.01 1.01
N GLU A 84 -11.96 8.96 0.48
CA GLU A 84 -13.33 8.67 0.01
C GLU A 84 -13.37 7.84 -1.28
N LYS A 85 -12.28 7.86 -2.06
CA LYS A 85 -12.18 7.18 -3.35
C LYS A 85 -11.87 5.69 -3.23
N VAL A 86 -11.14 5.31 -2.17
CA VAL A 86 -10.69 3.95 -1.88
C VAL A 86 -11.71 3.23 -1.01
#